data_AF-V4AE19-F1
#
_entry.id   AF-V4AE19-F1
#
_cell.length_a   1.000
_cell.length_b   1.000
_cell.length_c   1.000
_cell.angle_alpha   90.00
_cell.angle_beta   90.00
_cell.angle_gamma   90.00
#
_symmetry.space_group_name_H-M   'P 1'
#
loop_
_entity.id
_entity.type
_entity.pdbx_description
1 polymer ?
#
loop_
_entity_poly.entity_id
_entity_poly.type
_entity_poly.pdbx_seq_one_letter_code
_entity_poly.pdbx_strand_id
1 'polypeptide(L)'
;TLDQVPTIKSNSVKIFISSTFSDMVEERNALAENVYPKLREYCRETHGLDFQAVDMRWGVPLDAVEYHTATELCLAELRSCQSQSIGPNFAAFLGQRYGCVPLPSSILRAEFELLESHMVEDDQSLMNICYLKDQNVHSNLYRLQTISHITENVKRTWYDIEQDLKRIIIQSSSSAVEAKELSRESFRKLNASVTEHEMYEGLIDVKRQKDRENNILLYVRDIQDLHCHYQDAKARKFVDLTEDCQINPEIKKSLDDMRENSIQKLPGYNCLKSSITWCENGMTSTSHKPYLNRMCSHFFKTTCALVDRNIASQKKLDTDPLYQEVVEHWVILKGRCETFVGRDDVFNHIKDYLSSKDSRHPLVIHGNSGSGKTSILAKTALLVESSMPSISKPQLVFRFLGTTPKSSSIQPLLYSVCHQIAFISDKDRAKVPEDIAELKKYFTEVVKSGDFPGTIVIILDSLDQLSPNFSGLKLDWLPSRHAP
;
A
#
# COMPACT_ATOMS: atom_id res chain seq x y z
N THR A 1 -13.27 5.06 -7.31
CA THR A 1 -12.07 5.68 -6.71
C THR A 1 -10.87 4.78 -6.94
N LEU A 2 -9.63 5.29 -6.94
CA LEU A 2 -8.41 4.46 -7.13
C LEU A 2 -8.30 3.29 -6.15
N ASP A 3 -8.84 3.45 -4.94
CA ASP A 3 -8.91 2.43 -3.88
C ASP A 3 -9.71 1.18 -4.27
N GLN A 4 -10.48 1.22 -5.37
CA GLN A 4 -11.36 0.15 -5.83
C GLN A 4 -10.83 -0.58 -7.08
N VAL A 5 -9.69 -0.16 -7.63
CA VAL A 5 -9.08 -0.82 -8.80
C VAL A 5 -8.69 -2.26 -8.40
N PRO A 6 -9.17 -3.29 -9.13
CA PRO A 6 -8.79 -4.68 -8.88
C PRO A 6 -7.28 -4.86 -9.10
N THR A 7 -6.65 -5.71 -8.30
CA THR A 7 -5.24 -6.08 -8.48
C THR A 7 -5.08 -7.04 -9.65
N ILE A 8 -4.00 -6.87 -10.43
CA ILE A 8 -3.61 -7.82 -11.50
C ILE A 8 -3.38 -9.19 -10.86
N LYS A 9 -3.61 -10.26 -11.63
CA LYS A 9 -3.21 -11.61 -11.27
C LYS A 9 -1.75 -11.62 -10.84
N SER A 10 -1.52 -11.82 -9.55
CA SER A 10 -0.24 -12.31 -9.09
C SER A 10 -0.19 -13.82 -9.29
N ASN A 11 1.00 -14.36 -9.54
CA ASN A 11 1.25 -15.80 -9.57
C ASN A 11 1.93 -16.27 -8.26
N SER A 12 1.84 -15.47 -7.20
CA SER A 12 2.51 -15.76 -5.92
C SER A 12 1.66 -15.41 -4.71
N VAL A 13 1.91 -16.14 -3.63
CA VAL A 13 1.44 -15.86 -2.28
C VAL A 13 2.64 -15.34 -1.50
N LYS A 14 2.67 -14.03 -1.25
CA LYS A 14 3.70 -13.35 -0.45
C LYS A 14 3.10 -12.87 0.86
N ILE A 15 3.63 -13.31 2.00
CA ILE A 15 3.13 -12.92 3.32
C ILE A 15 4.23 -12.17 4.07
N PHE A 16 4.01 -10.89 4.37
CA PHE A 16 4.88 -10.13 5.26
C PHE A 16 4.66 -10.58 6.71
N ILE A 17 5.75 -10.88 7.42
CA ILE A 17 5.72 -11.36 8.82
C ILE A 17 6.14 -10.23 9.77
N SER A 18 5.15 -9.59 10.40
CA SER A 18 5.35 -8.54 11.42
C SER A 18 5.41 -9.14 12.82
N SER A 19 6.33 -8.67 13.65
CA SER A 19 6.38 -8.96 15.10
C SER A 19 7.36 -8.03 15.81
N THR A 20 7.76 -8.33 17.05
CA THR A 20 9.01 -7.84 17.68
C THR A 20 10.14 -8.88 17.61
N PHE A 21 11.41 -8.44 17.55
CA PHE A 21 12.53 -9.30 17.12
C PHE A 21 12.87 -10.42 18.12
N SER A 22 13.05 -10.06 19.39
CA SER A 22 13.53 -10.98 20.44
C SER A 22 12.43 -11.85 21.06
N ASP A 23 11.20 -11.33 21.11
CA ASP A 23 10.07 -11.95 21.80
C ASP A 23 9.57 -13.15 20.99
N MET A 24 9.47 -13.00 19.67
CA MET A 24 8.81 -13.96 18.75
C MET A 24 9.79 -14.85 17.98
N VAL A 25 10.95 -15.19 18.57
CA VAL A 25 11.96 -16.01 17.88
C VAL A 25 11.46 -17.45 17.70
N GLU A 26 10.90 -18.04 18.76
CA GLU A 26 10.48 -19.45 18.76
C GLU A 26 9.31 -19.69 17.79
N GLU A 27 8.35 -18.77 17.72
CA GLU A 27 7.23 -18.81 16.78
C GLU A 27 7.70 -18.76 15.33
N ARG A 28 8.61 -17.83 15.01
CA ARG A 28 9.15 -17.68 13.65
C ARG A 28 9.95 -18.89 13.22
N ASN A 29 10.81 -19.41 14.11
CA ASN A 29 11.56 -20.64 13.85
C ASN A 29 10.61 -21.81 13.60
N ALA A 30 9.57 -21.97 14.43
CA ALA A 30 8.60 -23.03 14.27
C ALA A 30 7.85 -22.94 12.92
N LEU A 31 7.53 -21.74 12.43
CA LEU A 31 6.92 -21.55 11.11
C LEU A 31 7.91 -21.87 9.96
N ALA A 32 9.14 -21.39 10.07
CA ALA A 32 10.18 -21.62 9.08
C ALA A 32 10.47 -23.12 8.89
N GLU A 33 10.54 -23.86 9.99
CA GLU A 33 10.81 -25.29 9.99
C GLU A 33 9.59 -26.12 9.57
N ASN A 34 8.41 -25.83 10.14
CA ASN A 34 7.29 -26.76 10.11
C ASN A 34 6.14 -26.37 9.16
N VAL A 35 6.11 -25.12 8.69
CA VAL A 35 4.97 -24.56 7.94
C VAL A 35 5.34 -24.07 6.56
N TYR A 36 6.37 -23.23 6.41
CA TYR A 36 6.72 -22.65 5.11
C TYR A 36 7.04 -23.69 4.02
N PRO A 37 7.75 -24.81 4.28
CA PRO A 37 7.95 -25.86 3.28
C PRO A 37 6.62 -26.47 2.79
N LYS A 38 5.68 -26.71 3.69
CA LYS A 38 4.37 -27.29 3.37
C LYS A 38 3.49 -26.31 2.59
N LEU A 39 3.56 -25.02 2.92
CA LEU A 39 2.86 -23.98 2.16
C LEU A 39 3.41 -23.84 0.73
N ARG A 40 4.74 -23.93 0.55
CA ARG A 40 5.36 -23.98 -0.79
C ARG A 40 4.85 -25.15 -1.60
N GLU A 41 4.82 -26.34 -1.00
CA GLU A 41 4.29 -27.55 -1.64
C GLU A 41 2.81 -27.37 -2.01
N TYR A 42 1.97 -26.97 -1.04
CA TYR A 42 0.55 -26.75 -1.25
C TYR A 42 0.24 -25.75 -2.37
N CYS A 43 0.84 -24.55 -2.32
CA CYS A 43 0.62 -23.49 -3.30
C CYS A 43 1.05 -23.92 -4.71
N ARG A 44 2.20 -24.60 -4.82
CA ARG A 44 2.73 -25.07 -6.10
C ARG A 44 1.89 -26.19 -6.68
N GLU A 45 1.56 -27.20 -5.90
CA GLU A 45 0.89 -28.41 -6.40
C GLU A 45 -0.60 -28.22 -6.64
N THR A 46 -1.28 -27.43 -5.80
CA THR A 46 -2.72 -27.24 -5.89
C THR A 46 -3.09 -26.14 -6.90
N HIS A 47 -2.27 -25.10 -6.98
CA HIS A 47 -2.63 -23.87 -7.70
C HIS A 47 -1.55 -23.37 -8.67
N GLY A 48 -0.38 -23.99 -8.74
CA GLY A 48 0.73 -23.53 -9.60
C GLY A 48 1.32 -22.19 -9.16
N LEU A 49 1.25 -21.87 -7.87
CA LEU A 49 1.69 -20.60 -7.31
C LEU A 49 3.00 -20.73 -6.54
N ASP A 50 3.82 -19.68 -6.58
CA ASP A 50 4.95 -19.55 -5.67
C ASP A 50 4.50 -19.08 -4.28
N PHE A 51 5.20 -19.54 -3.23
CA PHE A 51 4.98 -19.07 -1.86
C PHE A 51 6.26 -18.47 -1.28
N GLN A 52 6.12 -17.29 -0.69
CA GLN A 52 7.20 -16.58 -0.01
C GLN A 52 6.70 -16.00 1.32
N ALA A 53 7.34 -16.40 2.42
CA ALA A 53 7.24 -15.66 3.68
C ALA A 53 8.33 -14.59 3.69
N VAL A 54 7.93 -13.34 3.87
CA VAL A 54 8.82 -12.18 3.86
C VAL A 54 9.04 -11.74 5.31
N ASP A 55 10.17 -12.16 5.88
CA ASP A 55 10.66 -11.71 7.18
C ASP A 55 11.87 -10.80 6.94
N MET A 56 11.65 -9.48 7.02
CA MET A 56 12.68 -8.47 6.73
C MET A 56 13.85 -8.49 7.72
N ARG A 57 13.74 -9.22 8.83
CA ARG A 57 14.80 -9.23 9.85
C ARG A 57 16.05 -9.97 9.44
N TRP A 58 15.99 -10.76 8.37
CA TRP A 58 17.14 -11.46 7.80
C TRP A 58 17.66 -10.77 6.52
N GLY A 59 17.11 -9.61 6.15
CA GLY A 59 17.37 -8.98 4.86
C GLY A 59 17.49 -7.45 4.86
N VAL A 60 17.43 -6.78 6.02
CA VAL A 60 17.71 -5.34 6.10
C VAL A 60 19.20 -5.10 5.82
N PRO A 61 19.56 -4.26 4.82
CA PRO A 61 20.94 -3.91 4.52
C PRO A 61 21.69 -3.35 5.74
N LEU A 62 23.01 -3.63 5.83
CA LEU A 62 23.84 -3.19 6.96
C LEU A 62 23.91 -1.66 7.09
N ASP A 63 23.84 -0.95 5.97
CA ASP A 63 23.84 0.51 5.89
C ASP A 63 22.48 1.14 6.27
N ALA A 64 21.39 0.36 6.35
CA ALA A 64 20.08 0.91 6.74
C ALA A 64 20.07 1.49 8.16
N VAL A 65 21.00 1.07 9.02
CA VAL A 65 21.22 1.67 10.35
C VAL A 65 21.85 3.05 10.22
N GLU A 66 22.90 3.18 9.39
CA GLU A 66 23.60 4.44 9.14
C GLU A 66 22.68 5.53 8.58
N TYR A 67 21.74 5.13 7.70
CA TYR A 67 20.82 6.03 7.01
C TYR A 67 19.41 6.10 7.64
N HIS A 68 19.16 5.39 8.75
CA HIS A 68 17.85 5.35 9.41
C HIS A 68 16.69 4.85 8.53
N THR A 69 16.97 4.05 7.49
CA THR A 69 15.97 3.64 6.48
C THR A 69 15.31 2.29 6.76
N ALA A 70 15.71 1.58 7.82
CA ALA A 70 15.22 0.23 8.10
C ALA A 70 13.68 0.13 8.15
N THR A 71 13.02 1.07 8.84
CA THR A 71 11.55 1.13 8.93
C THR A 71 10.91 1.39 7.57
N GLU A 72 11.44 2.33 6.78
CA GLU A 72 10.93 2.63 5.44
C GLU A 72 11.04 1.42 4.51
N LEU A 73 12.14 0.68 4.59
CA LEU A 73 12.34 -0.56 3.84
C LEU A 73 11.34 -1.65 4.25
N CYS A 74 11.09 -1.83 5.55
CA CYS A 74 10.07 -2.77 6.03
C CYS A 74 8.68 -2.42 5.51
N LEU A 75 8.28 -1.15 5.58
CA LEU A 75 6.97 -0.69 5.09
C LEU A 75 6.88 -0.80 3.55
N ALA A 76 7.95 -0.48 2.82
CA ALA A 76 7.98 -0.68 1.37
C ALA A 76 7.77 -2.15 0.98
N GLU A 77 8.40 -3.08 1.71
CA GLU A 77 8.22 -4.51 1.47
C GLU A 77 6.83 -5.01 1.86
N LEU A 78 6.23 -4.46 2.93
CA LEU A 78 4.83 -4.71 3.26
C LEU A 78 3.90 -4.29 2.11
N ARG A 79 4.07 -3.10 1.53
CA ARG A 79 3.30 -2.64 0.36
C ARG A 79 3.52 -3.53 -0.86
N SER A 80 4.75 -4.01 -1.05
CA SER A 80 5.08 -5.00 -2.08
C SER A 80 4.26 -6.27 -1.89
N CYS A 81 4.22 -6.84 -0.68
CA CYS A 81 3.38 -8.00 -0.37
C CYS A 81 1.89 -7.73 -0.60
N GLN A 82 1.39 -6.55 -0.19
CA GLN A 82 -0.02 -6.18 -0.37
C GLN A 82 -0.43 -6.03 -1.84
N SER A 83 0.47 -5.54 -2.69
CA SER A 83 0.21 -5.33 -4.12
C SER A 83 0.48 -6.57 -4.97
N GLN A 84 1.41 -7.44 -4.56
CA GLN A 84 1.89 -8.57 -5.35
C GLN A 84 1.45 -9.93 -4.82
N SER A 85 0.73 -10.04 -3.70
CA SER A 85 0.24 -11.34 -3.23
C SER A 85 -1.19 -11.60 -3.70
N ILE A 86 -1.48 -12.85 -4.07
CA ILE A 86 -2.88 -13.33 -4.20
C ILE A 86 -3.64 -13.20 -2.88
N GLY A 87 -2.93 -13.27 -1.75
CA GLY A 87 -3.53 -13.29 -0.43
C GLY A 87 -3.46 -14.70 0.20
N PRO A 88 -3.16 -14.80 1.52
CA PRO A 88 -2.95 -13.69 2.44
C PRO A 88 -1.65 -12.93 2.17
N ASN A 89 -1.55 -11.70 2.68
CA ASN A 89 -0.43 -10.80 2.43
C ASN A 89 0.25 -10.25 3.69
N PHE A 90 -0.38 -10.38 4.84
CA PHE A 90 0.14 -9.90 6.12
C PHE A 90 -0.15 -10.89 7.24
N ALA A 91 0.85 -11.17 8.07
CA ALA A 91 0.69 -11.94 9.30
C ALA A 91 1.45 -11.25 10.44
N ALA A 92 0.75 -10.98 11.54
CA ALA A 92 1.32 -10.31 12.70
C ALA A 92 1.37 -11.22 13.93
N PHE A 93 2.48 -11.14 14.68
CA PHE A 93 2.66 -11.83 15.97
C PHE A 93 2.92 -10.79 17.07
N LEU A 94 1.98 -10.65 17.99
CA LEU A 94 2.00 -9.68 19.07
C LEU A 94 2.15 -10.37 20.42
N GLY A 95 3.11 -9.91 21.22
CA GLY A 95 3.40 -10.41 22.56
C GLY A 95 3.19 -9.35 23.62
N GLN A 96 4.02 -9.38 24.66
CA GLN A 96 4.04 -8.37 25.72
C GLN A 96 5.17 -7.35 25.54
N ARG A 97 5.87 -7.40 24.41
CA ARG A 97 6.86 -6.41 23.99
C ARG A 97 6.28 -5.49 22.91
N TYR A 98 6.42 -4.18 23.11
CA TYR A 98 6.09 -3.12 22.17
C TYR A 98 7.19 -2.91 21.12
N GLY A 99 8.46 -3.02 21.53
CA GLY A 99 9.62 -3.01 20.64
C GLY A 99 10.25 -1.64 20.44
N CYS A 100 11.12 -1.55 19.42
CA CYS A 100 11.93 -0.36 19.17
C CYS A 100 11.07 0.77 18.57
N VAL A 101 11.15 1.95 19.18
CA VAL A 101 10.69 3.22 18.62
C VAL A 101 11.88 3.87 17.91
N PRO A 102 11.93 3.85 16.57
CA PRO A 102 13.01 4.49 15.81
C PRO A 102 12.82 6.01 15.78
N LEU A 103 13.90 6.74 15.53
CA LEU A 103 13.75 8.14 15.11
C LEU A 103 13.10 8.19 13.71
N PRO A 104 12.21 9.16 13.45
CA PRO A 104 11.66 9.34 12.11
C PRO A 104 12.79 9.75 11.14
N SER A 105 13.01 8.95 10.09
CA SER A 105 13.96 9.25 9.01
C SER A 105 13.64 10.55 8.29
N SER A 106 12.36 10.95 8.28
CA SER A 106 11.91 12.23 7.77
C SER A 106 10.69 12.75 8.53
N ILE A 107 10.59 14.07 8.59
CA ILE A 107 9.50 14.82 9.24
C ILE A 107 8.96 15.84 8.23
N LEU A 108 7.63 16.00 8.14
CA LEU A 108 7.03 17.06 7.32
C LEU A 108 7.51 18.43 7.81
N ARG A 109 7.85 19.34 6.90
CA ARG A 109 8.31 20.69 7.25
C ARG A 109 7.37 21.40 8.22
N ALA A 110 6.07 21.34 7.96
CA ALA A 110 5.08 21.95 8.84
C ALA A 110 5.06 21.30 10.23
N GLU A 111 5.29 19.99 10.32
CA GLU A 111 5.40 19.28 11.59
C GLU A 111 6.73 19.61 12.28
N PHE A 112 7.85 19.66 11.56
CA PHE A 112 9.16 20.00 12.11
C PHE A 112 9.18 21.43 12.69
N GLU A 113 8.72 22.42 11.90
CA GLU A 113 8.63 23.82 12.32
C GLU A 113 7.66 23.98 13.52
N LEU A 114 6.57 23.20 13.56
CA LEU A 114 5.67 23.15 14.72
C LEU A 114 6.38 22.59 15.95
N LEU A 115 7.03 21.42 15.85
CA LEU A 115 7.76 20.80 16.95
C LEU A 115 8.85 21.74 17.48
N GLU A 116 9.56 22.43 16.59
CA GLU A 116 10.58 23.43 16.93
C GLU A 116 10.02 24.53 17.84
N SER A 117 8.79 25.02 17.60
CA SER A 117 8.16 26.03 18.47
C SER A 117 7.83 25.56 19.90
N HIS A 118 7.86 24.23 20.15
CA HIS A 118 7.69 23.62 21.47
C HIS A 118 9.02 23.21 22.13
N MET A 119 10.16 23.49 21.49
CA MET A 119 11.49 23.12 22.00
C MET A 119 12.18 24.31 22.68
N VAL A 120 13.08 24.01 23.62
CA VAL A 120 14.05 24.99 24.13
C VAL A 120 15.20 25.18 23.13
N GLU A 121 15.93 26.30 23.23
CA GLU A 121 16.97 26.70 22.26
C GLU A 121 18.06 25.62 22.03
N ASP A 122 18.48 24.93 23.10
CA ASP A 122 19.45 23.84 23.00
C ASP A 122 18.93 22.63 22.22
N ASP A 123 17.65 22.28 22.43
CA ASP A 123 17.00 21.17 21.73
C ASP A 123 16.77 21.52 20.25
N GLN A 124 16.38 22.76 19.95
CA GLN A 124 16.27 23.28 18.58
C GLN A 124 17.61 23.20 17.85
N SER A 125 18.69 23.60 18.53
CA SER A 125 20.05 23.58 17.97
C SER A 125 20.48 22.15 17.61
N LEU A 126 20.23 21.18 18.49
CA LEU A 126 20.52 19.77 18.21
C LEU A 126 19.67 19.22 17.06
N MET A 127 18.36 19.50 17.06
CA MET A 127 17.46 19.07 15.99
C MET A 127 17.86 19.63 14.63
N ASN A 128 18.26 20.90 14.54
CA ASN A 128 18.69 21.53 13.29
C ASN A 128 20.05 21.02 12.77
N ILE A 129 20.91 20.51 13.65
CA ILE A 129 22.14 19.78 13.23
C ILE A 129 21.76 18.39 12.71
N CYS A 130 20.83 17.70 13.37
CA CYS A 130 20.50 16.31 13.04
C CYS A 130 19.57 16.17 11.85
N TYR A 131 18.67 17.14 11.62
CA TYR A 131 17.69 17.11 10.56
C TYR A 131 17.93 18.24 9.55
N LEU A 132 18.16 17.88 8.29
CA LEU A 132 18.39 18.84 7.22
C LEU A 132 17.17 18.96 6.31
N LYS A 133 16.81 20.19 5.94
CA LYS A 133 15.78 20.45 4.95
C LYS A 133 16.16 19.87 3.58
N ASP A 134 15.34 18.98 3.07
CA ASP A 134 15.52 18.41 1.72
C ASP A 134 15.04 19.42 0.66
N GLN A 135 15.97 19.97 -0.12
CA GLN A 135 15.67 20.92 -1.19
C GLN A 135 15.43 20.24 -2.55
N ASN A 136 15.66 18.91 -2.65
CA ASN A 136 15.61 18.16 -3.90
C ASN A 136 14.27 17.46 -4.12
N VAL A 137 13.42 17.36 -3.10
CA VAL A 137 12.10 16.73 -3.19
C VAL A 137 11.01 17.78 -3.07
N HIS A 138 10.01 17.72 -3.95
CA HIS A 138 8.84 18.62 -3.90
C HIS A 138 8.04 18.51 -2.59
N SER A 139 8.20 17.41 -1.85
CA SER A 139 7.72 17.29 -0.49
C SER A 139 8.63 18.09 0.44
N ASN A 140 8.12 19.19 0.97
CA ASN A 140 8.76 19.98 2.04
C ASN A 140 9.02 19.08 3.26
N LEU A 141 10.18 18.41 3.33
CA LEU A 141 10.57 17.48 4.39
C LEU A 141 11.90 17.91 5.02
N TYR A 142 12.07 17.55 6.28
CA TYR A 142 13.37 17.47 6.95
C TYR A 142 13.79 16.01 7.02
N ARG A 143 15.05 15.70 6.70
CA ARG A 143 15.61 14.35 6.77
C ARG A 143 16.65 14.24 7.86
N LEU A 144 16.58 13.16 8.63
CA LEU A 144 17.62 12.81 9.58
C LEU A 144 18.91 12.51 8.81
N GLN A 145 19.99 13.19 9.18
CA GLN A 145 21.30 13.00 8.58
C GLN A 145 21.91 11.67 9.02
N THR A 146 22.98 11.23 8.36
CA THR A 146 23.60 9.94 8.69
C THR A 146 24.27 9.97 10.06
N ILE A 147 24.39 8.81 10.71
CA ILE A 147 25.03 8.68 12.03
C ILE A 147 26.44 9.26 12.01
N SER A 148 27.23 8.98 10.97
CA SER A 148 28.60 9.50 10.83
C SER A 148 28.61 11.03 10.76
N HIS A 149 27.73 11.63 9.95
CA HIS A 149 27.65 13.08 9.85
C HIS A 149 27.25 13.73 11.20
N ILE A 150 26.25 13.15 11.88
CA ILE A 150 25.76 13.68 13.15
C ILE A 150 26.86 13.60 14.23
N THR A 151 27.52 12.45 14.36
CA THR A 151 28.55 12.24 15.39
C THR A 151 29.79 13.10 15.15
N GLU A 152 30.17 13.36 13.90
CA GLU A 152 31.26 14.28 13.54
C GLU A 152 30.95 15.73 13.95
N ASN A 153 29.71 16.19 13.75
CA ASN A 153 29.32 17.58 14.04
C ASN A 153 28.99 17.83 15.51
N VAL A 154 28.32 16.88 16.19
CA VAL A 154 27.89 17.02 17.59
C VAL A 154 29.01 16.61 18.57
N LYS A 155 29.97 15.79 18.13
CA LYS A 155 31.10 15.28 18.94
C LYS A 155 30.66 14.52 20.20
N ARG A 156 29.58 13.74 20.08
CA ARG A 156 29.04 12.84 21.11
C ARG A 156 28.81 11.45 20.51
N THR A 157 28.59 10.44 21.36
CA THR A 157 28.25 9.10 20.86
C THR A 157 26.87 9.12 20.22
N TRP A 158 26.65 8.28 19.20
CA TRP A 158 25.32 8.15 18.58
C TRP A 158 24.25 7.78 19.61
N TYR A 159 24.58 6.90 20.56
CA TYR A 159 23.63 6.47 21.59
C TYR A 159 23.09 7.66 22.40
N ASP A 160 23.97 8.55 22.88
CA ASP A 160 23.55 9.70 23.68
C ASP A 160 22.71 10.68 22.85
N ILE A 161 23.09 10.90 21.60
CA ILE A 161 22.36 11.78 20.67
C ILE A 161 20.97 11.18 20.36
N GLU A 162 20.90 9.89 20.09
CA GLU A 162 19.65 9.19 19.79
C GLU A 162 18.66 9.28 20.96
N GLN A 163 19.13 9.11 22.21
CA GLN A 163 18.28 9.26 23.40
C GLN A 163 17.76 10.70 23.55
N ASP A 164 18.61 11.70 23.34
CA ASP A 164 18.20 13.10 23.38
C ASP A 164 17.17 13.41 22.30
N LEU A 165 17.41 13.00 21.04
CA LEU A 165 16.48 13.22 19.94
C LEU A 165 15.12 12.55 20.20
N LYS A 166 15.10 11.32 20.74
CA LYS A 166 13.86 10.64 21.12
C LYS A 166 13.11 11.40 22.20
N ARG A 167 13.80 11.85 23.25
CA ARG A 167 13.22 12.68 24.32
C ARG A 167 12.61 13.96 23.74
N ILE A 168 13.39 14.68 22.92
CA ILE A 168 12.99 15.95 22.31
C ILE A 168 11.72 15.78 21.47
N ILE A 169 11.69 14.76 20.59
CA ILE A 169 10.53 14.50 19.73
C ILE A 169 9.29 14.13 20.57
N ILE A 170 9.43 13.25 21.57
CA ILE A 170 8.32 12.87 22.44
C ILE A 170 7.77 14.09 23.21
N GLN A 171 8.64 14.90 23.80
CA GLN A 171 8.24 16.06 24.60
C GLN A 171 7.56 17.14 23.75
N SER A 172 8.21 17.54 22.65
CA SER A 172 7.67 18.57 21.73
C SER A 172 6.35 18.12 21.10
N SER A 173 6.26 16.87 20.65
CA SER A 173 5.04 16.34 20.05
C SER A 173 3.90 16.17 21.07
N SER A 174 4.21 15.80 22.32
CA SER A 174 3.21 15.73 23.39
C SER A 174 2.66 17.12 23.72
N SER A 175 3.53 18.12 23.85
CA SER A 175 3.14 19.52 24.08
C SER A 175 2.25 20.05 22.94
N ALA A 176 2.60 19.76 21.69
CA ALA A 176 1.82 20.16 20.52
C ALA A 176 0.44 19.46 20.45
N VAL A 177 0.33 18.21 20.91
CA VAL A 177 -0.96 17.51 21.03
C VAL A 177 -1.83 18.12 22.13
N GLU A 178 -1.24 18.47 23.28
CA GLU A 178 -1.95 19.15 24.38
C GLU A 178 -2.48 20.53 23.95
N ALA A 179 -1.69 21.24 23.15
CA ALA A 179 -2.10 22.50 22.50
C ALA A 179 -3.13 22.31 21.38
N LYS A 180 -3.41 21.06 20.97
CA LYS A 180 -4.31 20.68 19.86
C LYS A 180 -3.84 21.15 18.48
N GLU A 181 -2.53 21.32 18.33
CA GLU A 181 -1.88 21.77 17.09
C GLU A 181 -1.38 20.58 16.27
N LEU A 182 -1.01 19.48 16.95
CA LEU A 182 -0.60 18.23 16.31
C LEU A 182 -1.71 17.17 16.41
N SER A 183 -1.98 16.50 15.29
CA SER A 183 -2.96 15.40 15.26
C SER A 183 -2.45 14.16 16.00
N ARG A 184 -3.36 13.33 16.52
CA ARG A 184 -2.99 12.03 17.12
C ARG A 184 -2.32 11.09 16.11
N GLU A 185 -2.69 11.19 14.83
CA GLU A 185 -2.06 10.39 13.77
C GLU A 185 -0.61 10.80 13.55
N SER A 186 -0.34 12.11 13.48
CA SER A 186 1.02 12.66 13.38
C SER A 186 1.86 12.30 14.61
N PHE A 187 1.29 12.47 15.82
CA PHE A 187 1.95 12.07 17.06
C PHE A 187 2.36 10.59 17.04
N ARG A 188 1.45 9.70 16.63
CA ARG A 188 1.75 8.27 16.47
C ARG A 188 2.86 8.04 15.45
N LYS A 189 2.81 8.68 14.28
CA LYS A 189 3.84 8.51 13.23
C LYS A 189 5.24 8.90 13.71
N LEU A 190 5.35 9.83 14.65
CA LEU A 190 6.63 10.27 15.21
C LEU A 190 7.14 9.37 16.35
N ASN A 191 6.24 8.70 17.07
CA ASN A 191 6.56 8.07 18.36
C ASN A 191 6.21 6.57 18.44
N ALA A 192 5.73 5.96 17.36
CA ALA A 192 5.32 4.56 17.36
C ALA A 192 6.49 3.59 17.15
N SER A 193 6.35 2.36 17.67
CA SER A 193 7.31 1.31 17.37
C SER A 193 7.24 0.86 15.91
N VAL A 194 8.31 0.25 15.41
CA VAL A 194 8.34 -0.34 14.05
C VAL A 194 7.16 -1.29 13.85
N THR A 195 6.89 -2.15 14.83
CA THR A 195 5.77 -3.09 14.78
C THR A 195 4.43 -2.36 14.74
N GLU A 196 4.26 -1.27 15.48
CA GLU A 196 3.02 -0.49 15.41
C GLU A 196 2.83 0.15 14.02
N HIS A 197 3.88 0.71 13.42
CA HIS A 197 3.81 1.19 12.03
C HIS A 197 3.36 0.10 11.05
N GLU A 198 3.95 -1.10 11.16
CA GLU A 198 3.57 -2.27 10.35
C GLU A 198 2.11 -2.69 10.62
N MET A 199 1.64 -2.66 11.86
CA MET A 199 0.26 -2.99 12.21
C MET A 199 -0.74 -1.99 11.63
N TYR A 200 -0.39 -0.71 11.62
CA TYR A 200 -1.27 0.30 11.06
C TYR A 200 -1.41 0.13 9.55
N GLU A 201 -0.30 -0.01 8.85
CA GLU A 201 -0.31 -0.17 7.39
C GLU A 201 -0.83 -1.55 6.96
N GLY A 202 -0.51 -2.60 7.72
CA GLY A 202 -0.85 -3.98 7.42
C GLY A 202 -2.28 -4.37 7.77
N LEU A 203 -2.89 -3.71 8.78
CA LEU A 203 -4.19 -4.08 9.31
C LEU A 203 -5.13 -2.91 9.62
N ILE A 204 -4.69 -1.91 10.39
CA ILE A 204 -5.62 -0.94 10.97
C ILE A 204 -6.15 0.03 9.91
N ASP A 205 -5.30 0.46 8.96
CA ASP A 205 -5.63 1.41 7.89
C ASP A 205 -6.24 0.72 6.65
N VAL A 206 -6.24 -0.62 6.62
CA VAL A 206 -6.94 -1.39 5.57
C VAL A 206 -8.44 -1.13 5.69
N LYS A 207 -9.02 -0.34 4.79
CA LYS A 207 -10.38 0.21 4.94
C LYS A 207 -11.49 -0.85 4.92
N ARG A 208 -11.44 -1.80 3.98
CA ARG A 208 -12.53 -2.78 3.76
C ARG A 208 -12.39 -3.97 4.70
N GLN A 209 -13.46 -4.29 5.42
CA GLN A 209 -13.50 -5.47 6.30
C GLN A 209 -13.17 -6.76 5.56
N LYS A 210 -13.74 -6.96 4.38
CA LYS A 210 -13.48 -8.14 3.53
C LYS A 210 -11.99 -8.31 3.18
N ASP A 211 -11.26 -7.21 2.98
CA ASP A 211 -9.83 -7.27 2.69
C ASP A 211 -9.06 -7.77 3.91
N ARG A 212 -9.41 -7.28 5.11
CA ARG A 212 -8.83 -7.76 6.36
C ARG A 212 -9.08 -9.26 6.56
N GLU A 213 -10.32 -9.68 6.36
CA GLU A 213 -10.76 -11.08 6.51
C GLU A 213 -10.08 -12.03 5.51
N ASN A 214 -9.77 -11.56 4.31
CA ASN A 214 -9.21 -12.41 3.27
C ASN A 214 -7.67 -12.38 3.22
N ASN A 215 -7.03 -11.41 3.86
CA ASN A 215 -5.60 -11.18 3.66
C ASN A 215 -4.73 -11.17 4.91
N ILE A 216 -5.33 -11.15 6.10
CA ILE A 216 -4.58 -10.89 7.33
C ILE A 216 -4.76 -12.01 8.34
N LEU A 217 -3.64 -12.43 8.94
CA LEU A 217 -3.59 -13.33 10.10
C LEU A 217 -3.01 -12.60 11.31
N LEU A 218 -3.55 -12.88 12.50
CA LEU A 218 -3.07 -12.29 13.75
C LEU A 218 -2.86 -13.37 14.81
N TYR A 219 -1.70 -13.33 15.45
CA TYR A 219 -1.32 -14.22 16.53
C TYR A 219 -0.98 -13.37 17.74
N VAL A 220 -1.65 -13.64 18.86
CA VAL A 220 -1.42 -12.91 20.11
C VAL A 220 -1.02 -13.90 21.20
N ARG A 221 0.18 -13.72 21.76
CA ARG A 221 0.67 -14.49 22.89
C ARG A 221 0.65 -13.66 24.16
N ASP A 222 0.26 -14.31 25.25
CA ASP A 222 0.36 -13.79 26.60
C ASP A 222 1.14 -14.77 27.50
N ILE A 223 2.20 -14.30 28.15
CA ILE A 223 2.90 -15.01 29.22
C ILE A 223 2.26 -14.56 30.55
N GLN A 224 1.50 -15.45 31.18
CA GLN A 224 0.60 -15.12 32.29
C GLN A 224 1.35 -14.62 33.53
N ASP A 225 2.49 -15.23 33.82
CA ASP A 225 3.34 -15.04 34.99
C ASP A 225 4.58 -14.15 34.69
N LEU A 226 4.64 -13.48 33.53
CA LEU A 226 5.80 -12.65 33.15
C LEU A 226 6.15 -11.57 34.19
N HIS A 227 5.13 -11.01 34.86
CA HIS A 227 5.29 -10.02 35.91
C HIS A 227 6.04 -10.54 37.14
N CYS A 228 6.02 -11.85 37.39
CA CYS A 228 6.81 -12.49 38.44
C CYS A 228 8.31 -12.57 38.08
N HIS A 229 8.66 -12.30 36.82
CA HIS A 229 10.00 -12.54 36.27
C HIS A 229 10.70 -11.28 35.77
N TYR A 230 10.22 -10.07 36.06
CA TYR A 230 10.88 -8.83 35.59
C TYR A 230 12.33 -8.65 36.06
N GLN A 231 12.72 -9.30 37.15
CA GLN A 231 14.10 -9.33 37.63
C GLN A 231 15.00 -10.31 36.87
N ASP A 232 14.43 -11.23 36.09
CA ASP A 232 15.19 -12.10 35.20
C ASP A 232 15.72 -11.27 34.02
N ALA A 233 17.03 -11.32 33.79
CA ALA A 233 17.68 -10.61 32.67
C ALA A 233 17.05 -10.96 31.31
N LYS A 234 16.46 -12.15 31.16
CA LYS A 234 15.79 -12.60 29.93
C LYS A 234 14.41 -11.98 29.74
N ALA A 235 13.75 -11.47 30.78
CA ALA A 235 12.42 -10.86 30.67
C ALA A 235 12.41 -9.67 29.71
N ARG A 236 13.53 -8.94 29.61
CA ARG A 236 13.73 -7.83 28.65
C ARG A 236 13.59 -8.23 27.18
N LYS A 237 13.60 -9.54 26.87
CA LYS A 237 13.29 -10.04 25.52
C LYS A 237 11.78 -10.03 25.22
N PHE A 238 10.94 -10.08 26.26
CA PHE A 238 9.49 -10.31 26.20
C PHE A 238 8.66 -9.12 26.69
N VAL A 239 9.28 -8.15 27.36
CA VAL A 239 8.64 -6.92 27.86
C VAL A 239 9.63 -5.76 27.83
N ASP A 240 9.14 -4.56 27.53
CA ASP A 240 9.95 -3.33 27.59
C ASP A 240 9.99 -2.82 29.04
N LEU A 241 11.15 -2.97 29.65
CA LEU A 241 11.42 -2.61 31.05
C LEU A 241 12.41 -1.44 31.11
N THR A 242 12.21 -0.52 32.06
CA THR A 242 13.17 0.53 32.43
C THR A 242 14.43 -0.08 33.06
N GLU A 243 15.46 0.73 33.31
CA GLU A 243 16.67 0.29 34.01
C GLU A 243 16.35 -0.34 35.38
N ASP A 244 15.40 0.24 36.12
CA ASP A 244 14.91 -0.24 37.42
C ASP A 244 13.98 -1.46 37.35
N CYS A 245 13.94 -2.14 36.19
CA CYS A 245 13.09 -3.31 35.93
C CYS A 245 11.58 -3.04 36.13
N GLN A 246 11.14 -1.82 35.87
CA GLN A 246 9.72 -1.43 35.90
C GLN A 246 9.16 -1.31 34.49
N ILE A 247 7.84 -1.45 34.35
CA ILE A 247 7.16 -1.20 33.08
C ILE A 247 6.98 0.31 32.90
N ASN A 248 7.28 0.83 31.71
CA ASN A 248 6.85 2.18 31.34
C ASN A 248 5.33 2.17 31.04
N PRO A 249 4.51 2.93 31.80
CA PRO A 249 3.05 2.90 31.67
C PRO A 249 2.55 3.39 30.30
N GLU A 250 3.27 4.32 29.66
CA GLU A 250 2.90 4.85 28.34
C GLU A 250 3.16 3.81 27.25
N ILE A 251 4.33 3.16 27.27
CA ILE A 251 4.67 2.06 26.36
C ILE A 251 3.67 0.91 26.52
N LYS A 252 3.33 0.56 27.77
CA LYS A 252 2.35 -0.48 28.07
C LYS A 252 0.97 -0.14 27.52
N LYS A 253 0.53 1.11 27.68
CA LYS A 253 -0.73 1.59 27.13
C LYS A 253 -0.74 1.52 25.61
N SER A 254 0.29 2.00 24.93
CA SER A 254 0.39 1.91 23.46
C SER A 254 0.34 0.46 22.96
N LEU A 255 1.03 -0.46 23.64
CA LEU A 255 0.96 -1.88 23.32
C LEU A 255 -0.44 -2.47 23.51
N ASP A 256 -1.11 -2.14 24.61
CA ASP A 256 -2.45 -2.65 24.90
C ASP A 256 -3.48 -2.11 23.92
N ASP A 257 -3.44 -0.80 23.63
CA ASP A 257 -4.28 -0.15 22.63
C ASP A 257 -4.07 -0.79 21.23
N MET A 258 -2.81 -1.03 20.84
CA MET A 258 -2.47 -1.70 19.58
C MET A 258 -3.02 -3.14 19.53
N ARG A 259 -2.82 -3.93 20.59
CA ARG A 259 -3.31 -5.32 20.67
C ARG A 259 -4.82 -5.38 20.60
N GLU A 260 -5.50 -4.55 21.38
CA GLU A 260 -6.97 -4.52 21.43
C GLU A 260 -7.57 -4.11 20.08
N ASN A 261 -7.11 -3.01 19.50
CA ASN A 261 -7.59 -2.52 18.19
C ASN A 261 -7.36 -3.57 17.08
N SER A 262 -6.19 -4.23 17.08
CA SER A 262 -5.87 -5.28 16.11
C SER A 262 -6.79 -6.49 16.22
N ILE A 263 -7.06 -6.92 17.45
CA ILE A 263 -7.97 -8.04 17.74
C ILE A 263 -9.40 -7.72 17.29
N GLN A 264 -9.89 -6.51 17.56
CA GLN A 264 -11.26 -6.10 17.23
C GLN A 264 -11.53 -6.03 15.73
N LYS A 265 -10.49 -5.78 14.91
CA LYS A 265 -10.62 -5.61 13.45
C LYS A 265 -10.63 -6.91 12.65
N LEU A 266 -10.30 -8.05 13.27
CA LEU A 266 -10.21 -9.34 12.59
C LEU A 266 -11.25 -10.35 13.10
N PRO A 267 -11.75 -11.23 12.21
CA PRO A 267 -12.62 -12.31 12.62
C PRO A 267 -11.84 -13.32 13.46
N GLY A 268 -12.53 -13.99 14.39
CA GLY A 268 -11.91 -14.93 15.32
C GLY A 268 -11.15 -16.09 14.67
N TYR A 269 -11.49 -16.50 13.45
CA TYR A 269 -10.79 -17.57 12.75
C TYR A 269 -9.43 -17.14 12.15
N ASN A 270 -9.20 -15.85 11.93
CA ASN A 270 -7.90 -15.31 11.51
C ASN A 270 -7.03 -14.93 12.71
N CYS A 271 -7.60 -14.91 13.92
CA CYS A 271 -6.97 -14.42 15.13
C CYS A 271 -6.80 -15.56 16.15
N LEU A 272 -5.56 -16.00 16.34
CA LEU A 272 -5.25 -16.99 17.37
C LEU A 272 -4.67 -16.31 18.61
N LYS A 273 -5.43 -16.33 19.70
CA LYS A 273 -4.95 -15.92 21.03
C LYS A 273 -4.47 -17.14 21.81
N SER A 274 -3.35 -17.02 22.51
CA SER A 274 -2.80 -18.09 23.33
C SER A 274 -2.15 -17.53 24.58
N SER A 275 -2.20 -18.32 25.65
CA SER A 275 -1.50 -18.04 26.89
C SER A 275 -0.49 -19.15 27.17
N ILE A 276 0.69 -18.76 27.67
CA ILE A 276 1.75 -19.66 28.11
C ILE A 276 2.23 -19.23 29.50
N THR A 277 3.05 -20.08 30.12
CA THR A 277 3.74 -19.81 31.39
C THR A 277 5.23 -19.66 31.13
N TRP A 278 5.90 -18.83 31.92
CA TRP A 278 7.34 -18.63 31.87
C TRP A 278 8.07 -19.95 32.12
N CYS A 279 9.19 -20.15 31.41
CA CYS A 279 10.15 -21.21 31.72
C CYS A 279 11.53 -20.60 31.99
N GLU A 280 12.52 -21.41 32.39
CA GLU A 280 13.87 -20.94 32.74
C GLU A 280 14.54 -20.01 31.71
N ASN A 281 14.15 -20.12 30.43
CA ASN A 281 14.65 -19.27 29.33
C ASN A 281 13.59 -18.31 28.76
N GLY A 282 12.54 -18.02 29.53
CA GLY A 282 11.36 -17.31 29.08
C GLY A 282 10.46 -18.21 28.24
N MET A 283 10.90 -18.48 27.02
CA MET A 283 10.22 -19.39 26.08
C MET A 283 11.24 -20.27 25.37
N THR A 284 10.85 -21.52 25.10
CA THR A 284 11.66 -22.48 24.36
C THR A 284 10.78 -23.38 23.50
N SER A 285 11.31 -23.82 22.36
CA SER A 285 10.70 -24.79 21.46
C SER A 285 10.30 -26.11 22.13
N THR A 286 11.03 -26.52 23.17
CA THR A 286 10.79 -27.79 23.87
C THR A 286 9.67 -27.65 24.89
N SER A 287 9.77 -26.69 25.82
CA SER A 287 8.77 -26.50 26.89
C SER A 287 7.43 -26.02 26.35
N HIS A 288 7.42 -25.30 25.23
CA HIS A 288 6.23 -24.70 24.63
C HIS A 288 5.78 -25.41 23.34
N LYS A 289 6.24 -26.63 23.10
CA LYS A 289 5.90 -27.43 21.92
C LYS A 289 4.38 -27.53 21.66
N PRO A 290 3.50 -27.74 22.67
CA PRO A 290 2.05 -27.78 22.42
C PRO A 290 1.50 -26.46 21.87
N TYR A 291 1.96 -25.32 22.40
CA TYR A 291 1.58 -23.99 21.92
C TYR A 291 2.05 -23.78 20.47
N LEU A 292 3.32 -24.04 20.19
CA LEU A 292 3.91 -23.87 18.85
C LEU A 292 3.21 -24.76 17.82
N ASN A 293 2.93 -26.02 18.15
CA ASN A 293 2.22 -26.95 17.26
C ASN A 293 0.80 -26.46 16.94
N ARG A 294 0.08 -25.92 17.92
CA ARG A 294 -1.25 -25.34 17.72
C ARG A 294 -1.18 -24.13 16.80
N MET A 295 -0.23 -23.22 17.04
CA MET A 295 -0.01 -22.03 16.22
C MET A 295 0.36 -22.40 14.78
N CYS A 296 1.33 -23.28 14.57
CA CYS A 296 1.74 -23.75 13.24
C CYS A 296 0.60 -24.43 12.48
N SER A 297 -0.19 -25.26 13.18
CA SER A 297 -1.34 -25.93 12.57
C SER A 297 -2.43 -24.94 12.16
N HIS A 298 -2.69 -23.93 12.99
CA HIS A 298 -3.62 -22.86 12.67
C HIS A 298 -3.13 -22.04 11.48
N PHE A 299 -1.87 -21.60 11.49
CA PHE A 299 -1.25 -20.84 10.41
C PHE A 299 -1.37 -21.57 9.08
N PHE A 300 -0.93 -22.84 9.03
CA PHE A 300 -1.00 -23.63 7.81
C PHE A 300 -2.43 -23.73 7.26
N LYS A 301 -3.40 -24.15 8.10
CA LYS A 301 -4.78 -24.37 7.68
C LYS A 301 -5.47 -23.07 7.24
N THR A 302 -5.31 -22.01 8.02
CA THR A 302 -5.96 -20.72 7.72
C THR A 302 -5.33 -20.10 6.48
N THR A 303 -4.01 -20.15 6.31
CA THR A 303 -3.36 -19.69 5.07
C THR A 303 -3.86 -20.45 3.85
N CYS A 304 -3.93 -21.79 3.88
CA CYS A 304 -4.46 -22.57 2.76
C CYS A 304 -5.90 -22.14 2.41
N ALA A 305 -6.77 -22.02 3.42
CA ALA A 305 -8.16 -21.61 3.21
C ALA A 305 -8.29 -20.19 2.63
N LEU A 306 -7.43 -19.25 3.05
CA LEU A 306 -7.38 -17.90 2.51
C LEU A 306 -6.88 -17.89 1.06
N VAL A 307 -5.85 -18.67 0.74
CA VAL A 307 -5.35 -18.84 -0.65
C VAL A 307 -6.47 -19.36 -1.55
N ASP A 308 -7.13 -20.45 -1.17
CA ASP A 308 -8.22 -21.05 -1.95
C ASP A 308 -9.36 -20.05 -2.20
N ARG A 309 -9.73 -19.29 -1.16
CA ARG A 309 -10.79 -18.29 -1.23
C ARG A 309 -10.41 -17.14 -2.18
N ASN A 310 -9.18 -16.63 -2.08
CA ASN A 310 -8.72 -15.53 -2.94
C ASN A 310 -8.67 -15.97 -4.40
N ILE A 311 -8.16 -17.18 -4.70
CA ILE A 311 -8.15 -17.75 -6.05
C ILE A 311 -9.57 -17.93 -6.59
N ALA A 312 -10.49 -18.49 -5.79
CA ALA A 312 -11.88 -18.66 -6.19
C ALA A 312 -12.56 -17.31 -6.48
N SER A 313 -12.20 -16.26 -5.74
CA SER A 313 -12.71 -14.91 -5.97
C SER A 313 -12.18 -14.28 -7.25
N GLN A 314 -10.91 -14.51 -7.59
CA GLN A 314 -10.31 -14.06 -8.84
C GLN A 314 -10.90 -14.79 -10.06
N LYS A 315 -11.06 -16.12 -9.98
CA LYS A 315 -11.65 -16.93 -11.07
C LYS A 315 -13.06 -16.48 -11.47
N LYS A 316 -13.85 -15.93 -10.55
CA LYS A 316 -15.20 -15.39 -10.84
C LYS A 316 -15.17 -14.09 -11.65
N LEU A 317 -14.12 -13.28 -11.49
CA LEU A 317 -13.95 -12.02 -12.21
C LEU A 317 -13.30 -12.24 -13.59
N ASP A 318 -12.56 -13.34 -13.74
CA ASP A 318 -11.79 -13.70 -14.94
C ASP A 318 -12.58 -14.23 -16.13
N THR A 319 -13.87 -14.52 -15.97
CA THR A 319 -14.65 -15.17 -17.04
C THR A 319 -14.95 -14.23 -18.21
N ASP A 320 -14.78 -12.91 -18.05
CA ASP A 320 -15.01 -11.93 -19.12
C ASP A 320 -13.68 -11.33 -19.63
N PRO A 321 -13.26 -11.62 -20.87
CA PRO A 321 -12.04 -11.05 -21.46
C PRO A 321 -12.04 -9.52 -21.56
N LEU A 322 -13.21 -8.87 -21.54
CA LEU A 322 -13.31 -7.42 -21.49
C LEU A 322 -12.94 -6.89 -20.11
N TYR A 323 -13.36 -7.58 -19.05
CA TYR A 323 -13.06 -7.19 -17.68
C TYR A 323 -11.55 -7.16 -17.42
N GLN A 324 -10.83 -8.21 -17.85
CA GLN A 324 -9.37 -8.29 -17.73
C GLN A 324 -8.68 -7.11 -18.42
N GLU A 325 -9.07 -6.82 -19.66
CA GLU A 325 -8.51 -5.70 -20.41
C GLU A 325 -8.75 -4.37 -19.67
N VAL A 326 -9.98 -4.11 -19.20
CA VAL A 326 -10.30 -2.88 -18.49
C VAL A 326 -9.51 -2.75 -17.19
N VAL A 327 -9.35 -3.84 -16.43
CA VAL A 327 -8.57 -3.85 -15.18
C VAL A 327 -7.11 -3.53 -15.42
N GLU A 328 -6.48 -4.10 -16.45
CA GLU A 328 -5.08 -3.80 -16.79
C GLU A 328 -4.86 -2.30 -17.01
N HIS A 329 -5.74 -1.64 -17.76
CA HIS A 329 -5.66 -0.18 -17.96
C HIS A 329 -5.87 0.59 -16.67
N TRP A 330 -6.81 0.20 -15.80
CA TRP A 330 -6.99 0.85 -14.50
C TRP A 330 -5.76 0.76 -13.60
N VAL A 331 -5.02 -0.36 -13.66
CA VAL A 331 -3.78 -0.53 -12.89
C VAL A 331 -2.68 0.38 -13.43
N ILE A 332 -2.54 0.49 -14.75
CA ILE A 332 -1.62 1.46 -15.38
C ILE A 332 -1.98 2.88 -14.95
N LEU A 333 -3.27 3.24 -15.01
CA LEU A 333 -3.75 4.56 -14.58
C LEU A 333 -3.36 4.84 -13.13
N LYS A 334 -3.61 3.89 -12.22
CA LYS A 334 -3.28 4.03 -10.79
C LYS A 334 -1.79 4.33 -10.61
N GLY A 335 -0.91 3.52 -11.19
CA GLY A 335 0.54 3.72 -11.09
C GLY A 335 1.01 5.05 -11.67
N ARG A 336 0.39 5.54 -12.75
CA ARG A 336 0.73 6.85 -13.36
C ARG A 336 0.26 8.05 -12.52
N CYS A 337 -0.66 7.85 -11.57
CA CYS A 337 -1.19 8.92 -10.72
C CYS A 337 -0.51 9.04 -9.36
N GLU A 338 0.20 8.02 -8.88
CA GLU A 338 0.78 7.97 -7.53
C GLU A 338 1.82 9.08 -7.28
N THR A 339 2.58 9.48 -8.30
CA THR A 339 3.65 10.49 -8.19
C THR A 339 3.32 11.80 -8.92
N PHE A 340 2.06 12.04 -9.28
CA PHE A 340 1.68 13.17 -10.12
C PHE A 340 1.49 14.46 -9.31
N VAL A 341 2.13 15.56 -9.74
CA VAL A 341 2.09 16.87 -9.08
C VAL A 341 1.95 18.02 -10.10
N GLY A 342 1.11 19.02 -9.78
CA GLY A 342 0.98 20.29 -10.52
C GLY A 342 0.18 20.20 -11.84
N ARG A 343 0.44 21.16 -12.76
CA ARG A 343 -0.24 21.34 -14.07
C ARG A 343 -1.68 21.85 -14.00
N ASP A 344 -2.00 22.64 -12.99
CA ASP A 344 -3.35 23.19 -12.80
C ASP A 344 -3.85 23.98 -14.01
N ASP A 345 -2.95 24.70 -14.69
CA ASP A 345 -3.22 25.41 -15.94
C ASP A 345 -3.74 24.46 -17.03
N VAL A 346 -3.08 23.32 -17.24
CA VAL A 346 -3.50 22.32 -18.23
C VAL A 346 -4.83 21.67 -17.82
N PHE A 347 -5.01 21.34 -16.53
CA PHE A 347 -6.27 20.77 -16.07
C PHE A 347 -7.45 21.73 -16.17
N ASN A 348 -7.22 23.04 -15.97
CA ASN A 348 -8.26 24.04 -16.18
C ASN A 348 -8.73 24.06 -17.63
N HIS A 349 -7.81 24.04 -18.61
CA HIS A 349 -8.19 23.94 -20.02
C HIS A 349 -8.95 22.65 -20.34
N ILE A 350 -8.52 21.51 -19.79
CA ILE A 350 -9.21 20.23 -19.97
C ILE A 350 -10.61 20.29 -19.34
N LYS A 351 -10.75 20.88 -18.16
CA LYS A 351 -12.03 21.05 -17.47
C LYS A 351 -12.98 21.94 -18.27
N ASP A 352 -12.48 23.04 -18.84
CA ASP A 352 -13.25 23.94 -19.69
C ASP A 352 -13.75 23.22 -20.94
N TYR A 353 -12.88 22.41 -21.58
CA TYR A 353 -13.25 21.57 -22.70
C TYR A 353 -14.33 20.54 -22.32
N LEU A 354 -14.15 19.82 -21.21
CA LEU A 354 -15.10 18.82 -20.71
C LEU A 354 -16.46 19.44 -20.34
N SER A 355 -16.48 20.70 -19.89
CA SER A 355 -17.71 21.40 -19.49
C SER A 355 -18.42 22.12 -20.65
N SER A 356 -17.77 22.22 -21.81
CA SER A 356 -18.25 22.97 -22.96
C SER A 356 -19.31 22.18 -23.74
N LYS A 357 -20.45 22.81 -24.04
CA LYS A 357 -21.50 22.24 -24.92
C LYS A 357 -21.22 22.45 -26.40
N ASP A 358 -20.26 23.31 -26.73
CA ASP A 358 -19.91 23.68 -28.11
C ASP A 358 -18.68 22.91 -28.63
N SER A 359 -17.94 22.28 -27.72
CA SER A 359 -16.79 21.45 -28.06
C SER A 359 -17.26 20.14 -28.68
N ARG A 360 -17.18 20.04 -30.01
CA ARG A 360 -17.58 18.85 -30.78
C ARG A 360 -16.41 18.10 -31.42
N HIS A 361 -15.19 18.54 -31.15
CA HIS A 361 -13.96 18.02 -31.74
C HIS A 361 -13.13 17.30 -30.68
N PRO A 362 -12.43 16.21 -31.03
CA PRO A 362 -11.50 15.56 -30.11
C PRO A 362 -10.43 16.53 -29.59
N LEU A 363 -10.22 16.57 -28.28
CA LEU A 363 -9.09 17.28 -27.67
C LEU A 363 -7.80 16.48 -27.85
N VAL A 364 -6.75 17.12 -28.38
CA VAL A 364 -5.43 16.50 -28.55
C VAL A 364 -4.44 17.14 -27.58
N ILE A 365 -3.82 16.31 -26.73
CA ILE A 365 -2.71 16.72 -25.88
C ILE A 365 -1.40 16.27 -26.56
N HIS A 366 -0.55 17.24 -26.91
CA HIS A 366 0.72 16.98 -27.59
C HIS A 366 1.89 17.66 -26.87
N GLY A 367 3.10 17.19 -27.16
CA GLY A 367 4.33 17.65 -26.50
C GLY A 367 5.46 16.63 -26.65
N ASN A 368 6.68 17.03 -26.31
CA ASN A 368 7.87 16.19 -26.45
C ASN A 368 7.77 14.89 -25.63
N SER A 369 8.53 13.87 -26.02
CA SER A 369 8.64 12.65 -25.20
C SER A 369 9.11 13.01 -23.77
N GLY A 370 8.59 12.32 -22.76
CA GLY A 370 8.89 12.61 -21.36
C GLY A 370 8.22 13.85 -20.76
N SER A 371 7.44 14.64 -21.51
CA SER A 371 6.77 15.85 -20.98
C SER A 371 5.61 15.60 -20.00
N GLY A 372 5.27 14.33 -19.73
CA GLY A 372 4.22 13.94 -18.78
C GLY A 372 2.81 13.78 -19.36
N LYS A 373 2.64 13.71 -20.68
CA LYS A 373 1.32 13.57 -21.36
C LYS A 373 0.48 12.42 -20.79
N THR A 374 1.06 11.22 -20.71
CA THR A 374 0.40 10.02 -20.17
C THR A 374 -0.05 10.22 -18.74
N SER A 375 0.77 10.87 -17.89
CA SER A 375 0.41 11.13 -16.50
C SER A 375 -0.70 12.19 -16.39
N ILE A 376 -0.70 13.20 -17.27
CA ILE A 376 -1.81 14.18 -17.37
C ILE A 376 -3.11 13.46 -17.75
N LEU A 377 -3.10 12.63 -18.80
CA LEU A 377 -4.31 11.88 -19.22
C LEU A 377 -4.81 10.90 -18.15
N ALA A 378 -3.91 10.19 -17.47
CA ALA A 378 -4.25 9.32 -16.35
C ALA A 378 -4.91 10.10 -15.20
N LYS A 379 -4.37 11.28 -14.86
CA LYS A 379 -4.95 12.15 -13.83
C LYS A 379 -6.28 12.75 -14.28
N THR A 380 -6.40 13.16 -15.54
CA THR A 380 -7.67 13.64 -16.12
C THR A 380 -8.77 12.61 -15.94
N ALA A 381 -8.51 11.34 -16.28
CA ALA A 381 -9.46 10.25 -16.11
C ALA A 381 -10.02 10.14 -14.67
N LEU A 382 -9.22 10.44 -13.64
CA LEU A 382 -9.70 10.48 -12.24
C LEU A 382 -10.53 11.71 -11.91
N LEU A 383 -10.24 12.82 -12.57
CA LEU A 383 -10.88 14.10 -12.30
C LEU A 383 -12.19 14.29 -13.08
N VAL A 384 -12.43 13.53 -14.16
CA VAL A 384 -13.63 13.64 -15.02
C VAL A 384 -14.93 13.79 -14.23
N GLU A 385 -15.17 12.92 -13.23
CA GLU A 385 -16.39 12.96 -12.42
C GLU A 385 -16.54 14.28 -11.64
N SER A 386 -15.44 14.82 -11.11
CA SER A 386 -15.45 16.12 -10.41
C SER A 386 -15.42 17.33 -11.36
N SER A 387 -14.92 17.14 -12.57
CA SER A 387 -14.76 18.18 -13.58
C SER A 387 -16.03 18.42 -14.38
N MET A 388 -16.97 17.47 -14.41
CA MET A 388 -18.25 17.55 -15.11
C MET A 388 -19.43 17.49 -14.12
N PRO A 389 -19.90 18.63 -13.58
CA PRO A 389 -21.12 18.69 -12.79
C PRO A 389 -22.35 18.50 -13.70
N SER A 390 -22.67 17.24 -14.02
CA SER A 390 -23.82 16.84 -14.84
C SER A 390 -24.91 16.19 -13.97
N ILE A 391 -26.15 16.16 -14.49
CA ILE A 391 -27.31 15.48 -13.89
C ILE A 391 -27.06 13.96 -13.80
N SER A 392 -26.26 13.42 -14.72
CA SER A 392 -25.86 12.01 -14.75
C SER A 392 -24.34 11.84 -14.62
N LYS A 393 -23.93 10.79 -13.92
CA LYS A 393 -22.52 10.45 -13.71
C LYS A 393 -21.85 10.15 -15.07
N PRO A 394 -20.72 10.81 -15.41
CA PRO A 394 -20.02 10.55 -16.66
C PRO A 394 -19.48 9.12 -16.69
N GLN A 395 -19.50 8.52 -17.87
CA GLN A 395 -19.02 7.17 -18.13
C GLN A 395 -17.64 7.23 -18.78
N LEU A 396 -16.67 6.54 -18.19
CA LEU A 396 -15.27 6.64 -18.61
C LEU A 396 -14.82 5.38 -19.34
N VAL A 397 -14.25 5.56 -20.53
CA VAL A 397 -13.54 4.52 -21.30
C VAL A 397 -12.15 5.04 -21.60
N PHE A 398 -11.11 4.33 -21.17
CA PHE A 398 -9.74 4.74 -21.46
C PHE A 398 -8.83 3.57 -21.80
N ARG A 399 -7.81 3.82 -22.62
CA ARG A 399 -6.79 2.85 -23.03
C ARG A 399 -5.42 3.52 -23.15
N PHE A 400 -4.40 2.88 -22.59
CA PHE A 400 -2.99 3.18 -22.83
C PHE A 400 -2.50 2.32 -23.98
N LEU A 401 -2.39 2.89 -25.17
CA LEU A 401 -2.14 2.11 -26.38
C LEU A 401 -0.73 1.53 -26.40
N GLY A 402 -0.59 0.31 -26.92
CA GLY A 402 0.67 -0.43 -26.94
C GLY A 402 1.06 -1.10 -25.61
N THR A 403 0.23 -1.03 -24.56
CA THR A 403 0.54 -1.63 -23.25
C THR A 403 -0.05 -3.03 -23.03
N THR A 404 -1.07 -3.40 -23.80
CA THR A 404 -1.73 -4.72 -23.77
C THR A 404 -1.86 -5.26 -25.19
N PRO A 405 -1.93 -6.59 -25.40
CA PRO A 405 -2.13 -7.16 -26.74
C PRO A 405 -3.36 -6.61 -27.46
N LYS A 406 -4.44 -6.31 -26.72
CA LYS A 406 -5.67 -5.76 -27.31
C LYS A 406 -5.62 -4.27 -27.59
N SER A 407 -4.62 -3.55 -27.07
CA SER A 407 -4.43 -2.11 -27.29
C SER A 407 -3.28 -1.77 -28.25
N SER A 408 -2.56 -2.77 -28.78
CA SER A 408 -1.47 -2.58 -29.75
C SER A 408 -1.93 -2.45 -31.20
N SER A 409 -3.12 -2.94 -31.54
CA SER A 409 -3.66 -2.91 -32.90
C SER A 409 -5.10 -2.41 -32.93
N ILE A 410 -5.49 -1.78 -34.05
CA ILE A 410 -6.78 -1.10 -34.18
C ILE A 410 -7.99 -2.02 -34.02
N GLN A 411 -7.98 -3.22 -34.62
CA GLN A 411 -9.11 -4.13 -34.58
C GLN A 411 -9.44 -4.59 -33.15
N PRO A 412 -8.51 -5.19 -32.38
CA PRO A 412 -8.83 -5.60 -31.01
C PRO A 412 -9.10 -4.40 -30.08
N LEU A 413 -8.50 -3.23 -30.36
CA LEU A 413 -8.78 -2.00 -29.61
C LEU A 413 -10.23 -1.57 -29.78
N LEU A 414 -10.67 -1.41 -31.04
CA LEU A 414 -12.04 -0.99 -31.35
C LEU A 414 -13.05 -2.01 -30.85
N TYR A 415 -12.78 -3.30 -31.04
CA TYR A 415 -13.62 -4.37 -30.51
C TYR A 415 -13.78 -4.25 -28.98
N SER A 416 -12.68 -4.12 -28.24
CA SER A 416 -12.72 -3.93 -26.78
C SER A 416 -13.48 -2.66 -26.36
N VAL A 417 -13.21 -1.54 -27.01
CA VAL A 417 -13.86 -0.24 -26.71
C VAL A 417 -15.36 -0.32 -27.01
N CYS A 418 -15.76 -0.83 -28.17
CA CYS A 418 -17.17 -1.00 -28.55
C CYS A 418 -17.92 -1.96 -27.62
N HIS A 419 -17.28 -3.06 -27.21
CA HIS A 419 -17.85 -3.97 -26.21
C HIS A 419 -18.05 -3.31 -24.85
N GLN A 420 -17.10 -2.48 -24.40
CA GLN A 420 -17.25 -1.70 -23.17
C GLN A 420 -18.37 -0.67 -23.27
N ILE A 421 -18.46 0.03 -24.40
CA ILE A 421 -19.52 1.01 -24.63
C ILE A 421 -20.89 0.33 -24.65
N ALA A 422 -21.03 -0.81 -25.35
CA ALA A 422 -22.27 -1.58 -25.38
C ALA A 422 -22.68 -2.02 -23.96
N PHE A 423 -21.73 -2.49 -23.14
CA PHE A 423 -21.99 -2.83 -21.74
C PHE A 423 -22.48 -1.64 -20.92
N ILE A 424 -21.81 -0.48 -21.02
CA ILE A 424 -22.17 0.75 -20.31
C ILE A 424 -23.56 1.24 -20.72
N SER A 425 -23.92 1.10 -21.99
CA SER A 425 -25.22 1.51 -22.55
C SER A 425 -26.34 0.47 -22.40
N ASP A 426 -26.13 -0.64 -21.68
CA ASP A 426 -27.08 -1.76 -21.60
C ASP A 426 -27.52 -2.30 -22.98
N LYS A 427 -26.61 -2.27 -23.95
CA LYS A 427 -26.80 -2.79 -25.31
C LYS A 427 -26.22 -4.19 -25.44
N ASP A 428 -26.81 -4.98 -26.33
CA ASP A 428 -26.37 -6.34 -26.61
C ASP A 428 -24.97 -6.35 -27.23
N ARG A 429 -24.02 -6.92 -26.49
CA ARG A 429 -22.61 -7.06 -26.89
C ARG A 429 -22.42 -8.00 -28.08
N ALA A 430 -23.35 -8.94 -28.33
CA ALA A 430 -23.27 -9.85 -29.47
C ALA A 430 -23.46 -9.15 -30.81
N LYS A 431 -23.93 -7.89 -30.82
CA LYS A 431 -24.11 -7.07 -32.02
C LYS A 431 -22.84 -6.31 -32.43
N VAL A 432 -21.78 -6.35 -31.64
CA VAL A 432 -20.51 -5.73 -31.99
C VAL A 432 -19.83 -6.59 -33.08
N PRO A 433 -19.54 -6.03 -34.27
CA PRO A 433 -18.93 -6.79 -35.35
C PRO A 433 -17.48 -7.14 -35.03
N GLU A 434 -16.96 -8.19 -35.66
CA GLU A 434 -15.54 -8.58 -35.54
C GLU A 434 -14.69 -8.06 -36.71
N ASP A 435 -15.29 -7.85 -37.88
CA ASP A 435 -14.61 -7.31 -39.05
C ASP A 435 -14.20 -5.85 -38.85
N ILE A 436 -13.00 -5.49 -39.30
CA ILE A 436 -12.43 -4.16 -39.07
C ILE A 436 -13.22 -3.04 -39.78
N ALA A 437 -13.71 -3.25 -41.00
CA ALA A 437 -14.43 -2.22 -41.73
C ALA A 437 -15.79 -1.95 -41.06
N GLU A 438 -16.48 -3.02 -40.64
CA GLU A 438 -17.72 -2.93 -39.89
C GLU A 438 -17.50 -2.33 -38.49
N LEU A 439 -16.41 -2.68 -37.79
CA LEU A 439 -16.04 -2.11 -36.50
C LEU A 439 -15.81 -0.60 -36.57
N LYS A 440 -15.08 -0.11 -37.58
CA LYS A 440 -14.86 1.33 -37.78
C LYS A 440 -16.19 2.07 -37.96
N LYS A 441 -17.11 1.50 -38.75
CA LYS A 441 -18.43 2.05 -38.98
C LYS A 441 -19.27 2.03 -37.69
N TYR A 442 -19.32 0.89 -37.02
CA TYR A 442 -20.05 0.71 -35.77
C TYR A 442 -19.57 1.66 -34.67
N PHE A 443 -18.25 1.78 -34.45
CA PHE A 443 -17.68 2.73 -33.49
C PHE A 443 -18.11 4.17 -33.79
N THR A 444 -18.05 4.56 -35.07
CA THR A 444 -18.47 5.89 -35.51
C THR A 444 -19.96 6.15 -35.25
N GLU A 445 -20.82 5.18 -35.56
CA GLU A 445 -22.26 5.27 -35.32
C GLU A 445 -22.58 5.37 -33.83
N VAL A 446 -21.96 4.54 -33.00
CA VAL A 446 -22.15 4.53 -31.55
C VAL A 446 -21.74 5.87 -30.94
N VAL A 447 -20.52 6.36 -31.21
CA VAL A 447 -20.02 7.64 -30.66
C VAL A 447 -20.86 8.84 -31.13
N LYS A 448 -21.40 8.81 -32.35
CA LYS A 448 -22.26 9.87 -32.88
C LYS A 448 -23.71 9.80 -32.43
N SER A 449 -24.20 8.62 -32.04
CA SER A 449 -25.58 8.44 -31.61
C SER A 449 -25.93 9.24 -30.36
N GLY A 450 -24.94 9.44 -29.46
CA GLY A 450 -25.17 10.06 -28.16
C GLY A 450 -26.05 9.24 -27.21
N ASP A 451 -26.41 8.02 -27.60
CA ASP A 451 -27.35 7.15 -26.89
C ASP A 451 -26.63 6.40 -25.76
N PHE A 452 -26.39 7.14 -24.69
CA PHE A 452 -25.68 6.74 -23.48
C PHE A 452 -26.49 7.18 -22.23
N PRO A 453 -26.42 6.44 -21.11
CA PRO A 453 -27.07 6.85 -19.86
C PRO A 453 -26.52 8.16 -19.25
N GLY A 454 -25.40 8.67 -19.78
CA GLY A 454 -24.79 9.96 -19.45
C GLY A 454 -23.66 10.28 -20.42
N THR A 455 -22.93 11.38 -20.19
CA THR A 455 -21.80 11.75 -21.05
C THR A 455 -20.72 10.67 -21.02
N ILE A 456 -20.35 10.14 -22.19
CA ILE A 456 -19.22 9.23 -22.31
C ILE A 456 -17.94 10.00 -22.62
N VAL A 457 -16.88 9.73 -21.85
CA VAL A 457 -15.54 10.30 -22.06
C VAL A 457 -14.60 9.18 -22.46
N ILE A 458 -14.05 9.29 -23.68
CA ILE A 458 -13.11 8.33 -24.24
C ILE A 458 -11.70 8.93 -24.23
N ILE A 459 -10.75 8.31 -23.54
CA ILE A 459 -9.36 8.74 -23.46
C ILE A 459 -8.45 7.69 -24.07
N LEU A 460 -7.72 8.05 -25.12
CA LEU A 460 -6.76 7.18 -25.78
C LEU A 460 -5.37 7.82 -25.66
N ASP A 461 -4.49 7.20 -24.89
CA ASP A 461 -3.11 7.64 -24.73
C ASP A 461 -2.19 6.95 -25.74
N SER A 462 -1.19 7.68 -26.25
CA SER A 462 -0.14 7.14 -27.11
C SER A 462 -0.64 6.54 -28.45
N LEU A 463 -1.51 7.27 -29.17
CA LEU A 463 -2.01 6.88 -30.51
C LEU A 463 -0.89 6.56 -31.52
N ASP A 464 0.29 7.14 -31.35
CA ASP A 464 1.50 6.86 -32.12
C ASP A 464 2.09 5.46 -31.90
N GLN A 465 1.68 4.75 -30.85
CA GLN A 465 2.11 3.37 -30.53
C GLN A 465 1.24 2.29 -31.18
N LEU A 466 0.21 2.68 -31.95
CA LEU A 466 -0.59 1.72 -32.70
C LEU A 466 0.22 1.08 -33.83
N SER A 467 0.03 -0.22 -34.03
CA SER A 467 0.60 -0.92 -35.17
C SER A 467 0.16 -0.27 -36.50
N PRO A 468 1.03 -0.19 -37.52
CA PRO A 468 0.67 0.36 -38.84
C PRO A 468 -0.35 -0.51 -39.58
N ASN A 469 -0.56 -1.76 -39.14
CA ASN A 469 -1.54 -2.69 -39.71
C ASN A 469 -2.95 -2.06 -39.75
N PHE A 470 -3.70 -2.40 -40.81
CA PHE A 470 -5.06 -1.90 -41.06
C PHE A 470 -5.19 -0.36 -41.06
N SER A 471 -4.10 0.35 -41.40
CA SER A 471 -4.03 1.81 -41.40
C SER A 471 -4.30 2.45 -40.02
N GLY A 472 -3.97 1.78 -38.92
CA GLY A 472 -4.20 2.27 -37.56
C GLY A 472 -3.68 3.69 -37.30
N LEU A 473 -2.52 4.02 -37.86
CA LEU A 473 -1.86 5.33 -37.76
C LEU A 473 -2.48 6.44 -38.62
N LYS A 474 -3.39 6.10 -39.55
CA LYS A 474 -4.08 7.11 -40.39
C LYS A 474 -5.26 7.77 -39.66
N LEU A 475 -5.68 7.22 -38.52
CA LEU A 475 -6.78 7.73 -37.68
C LEU A 475 -8.11 7.95 -38.42
N ASP A 476 -8.32 7.26 -39.55
CA ASP A 476 -9.53 7.32 -40.38
C ASP A 476 -10.80 6.79 -39.67
N TRP A 477 -10.58 6.04 -38.60
CA TRP A 477 -11.57 5.44 -37.73
C TRP A 477 -12.03 6.36 -36.59
N LEU A 478 -11.28 7.43 -36.31
CA LEU A 478 -11.60 8.36 -35.24
C LEU A 478 -12.54 9.45 -35.78
N PRO A 479 -13.76 9.61 -35.23
CA PRO A 479 -14.68 10.63 -35.72
C PRO A 479 -14.10 12.05 -35.54
N SER A 480 -14.11 12.85 -36.61
CA SER A 480 -13.71 14.26 -36.55
C SER A 480 -14.72 15.15 -35.79
N ARG A 481 -15.93 14.63 -35.58
CA ARG A 481 -16.99 15.21 -34.73
C ARG A 481 -17.70 14.12 -33.94
N HIS A 482 -17.95 14.36 -32.67
CA HIS A 482 -18.78 13.50 -31.80
C HIS A 482 -20.21 14.03 -31.67
N ALA A 483 -21.08 13.28 -30.98
CA ALA A 483 -22.47 13.66 -30.72
C ALA A 483 -22.57 15.03 -30.01
N PRO A 484 -23.69 15.77 -30.22
CA PRO A 484 -23.97 17.04 -29.54
C PRO A 484 -24.03 16.95 -28.02
#